data_AF-A0A141CKK8-F1
#
_entry.id   AF-A0A141CKK8-F1
#
_cell.length_a   1.000
_cell.length_b   1.000
_cell.length_c   1.000
_cell.angle_alpha   90.00
_cell.angle_beta   90.00
_cell.angle_gamma   90.00
#
_symmetry.space_group_name_H-M   'P 1'
#
loop_
_entity.id
_entity.type
_entity.pdbx_description
1 polymer ?
#
loop_
_entity_poly.entity_id
_entity_poly.type
_entity_poly.pdbx_seq_one_letter_code
_entity_poly.pdbx_strand_id
1 'polypeptide(L)'
;MFLKSVFFCGILLLLALMKKNHSLSILLTLESIVLVTLMALVIRSEMMFSVCYLSVGACEAAVGLSCLVGLVRFCGKEYVSMGE
;
A
#
# COMPACT_ATOMS: atom_id res chain seq x y z
N MET A 1 2.52 -22.31 -9.12
CA MET A 1 1.66 -22.39 -7.92
C MET A 1 1.76 -21.13 -7.07
N PHE A 2 2.97 -20.73 -6.66
CA PHE A 2 3.23 -19.51 -5.87
C PHE A 2 2.67 -18.22 -6.49
N LEU A 3 2.87 -17.98 -7.79
CA LEU A 3 2.38 -16.74 -8.43
C LEU A 3 0.85 -16.55 -8.34
N LYS A 4 0.08 -17.65 -8.46
CA LYS A 4 -1.39 -17.61 -8.30
C LYS A 4 -1.80 -17.28 -6.86
N SER A 5 -1.05 -17.78 -5.88
CA SER A 5 -1.27 -17.49 -4.46
C SER A 5 -0.97 -16.02 -4.14
N VAL A 6 0.12 -15.47 -4.67
CA VAL A 6 0.48 -14.05 -4.51
C VAL A 6 -0.60 -13.14 -5.12
N PHE A 7 -1.11 -13.48 -6.31
CA PHE A 7 -2.18 -12.73 -6.95
C PHE A 7 -3.49 -12.77 -6.15
N PHE A 8 -3.87 -13.94 -5.63
CA PHE A 8 -5.03 -14.07 -4.75
C PHE A 8 -4.89 -13.25 -3.46
N CYS A 9 -3.68 -13.25 -2.86
CA CYS A 9 -3.38 -12.42 -1.69
C CYS A 9 -3.50 -10.93 -2.00
N GLY A 10 -3.01 -10.48 -3.16
CA GLY A 10 -3.15 -9.09 -3.61
C GLY A 10 -4.61 -8.66 -3.77
N ILE A 11 -5.46 -9.51 -4.35
CA ILE A 11 -6.90 -9.25 -4.46
C ILE A 11 -7.55 -9.14 -3.07
N LEU A 12 -7.22 -10.05 -2.14
CA LEU A 12 -7.75 -10.01 -0.78
C LEU A 12 -7.37 -8.71 -0.05
N LEU A 13 -6.12 -8.25 -0.23
CA LEU A 13 -5.64 -6.97 0.31
C LEU A 13 -6.38 -5.78 -0.27
N LEU A 14 -6.69 -5.80 -1.58
CA LEU A 14 -7.48 -4.76 -2.23
C LEU A 14 -8.91 -4.70 -1.66
N LEU A 15 -9.54 -5.86 -1.45
CA LEU A 15 -10.84 -5.94 -0.78
C LEU A 15 -10.78 -5.41 0.66
N ALA A 16 -9.70 -5.69 1.38
CA ALA A 16 -9.50 -5.19 2.74
C ALA A 16 -9.34 -3.66 2.78
N LEU A 17 -8.74 -3.06 1.75
CA LEU A 17 -8.57 -1.61 1.64
C LEU A 17 -9.92 -0.86 1.67
N MET A 18 -10.91 -1.38 0.95
CA MET A 18 -12.26 -0.79 0.85
C MET A 18 -13.03 -0.77 2.17
N LYS A 19 -12.58 -1.50 3.19
CA LYS A 19 -13.24 -1.60 4.50
C LYS A 19 -12.57 -0.74 5.58
N LYS A 20 -11.44 -0.09 5.29
CA LYS A 20 -10.69 0.69 6.29
C LYS A 20 -11.06 2.17 6.24
N ASN A 21 -11.46 2.72 7.39
CA ASN A 21 -11.79 4.14 7.53
C ASN A 21 -10.66 4.98 8.15
N HIS A 22 -9.69 4.32 8.80
CA HIS A 22 -8.55 5.00 9.40
C HIS A 22 -7.43 5.17 8.38
N SER A 23 -7.02 6.41 8.14
CA SER A 23 -6.07 6.75 7.08
C SER A 23 -4.71 6.06 7.24
N LEU A 24 -4.22 5.91 8.48
CA LEU A 24 -3.00 5.14 8.76
C LEU A 24 -3.15 3.66 8.37
N SER A 25 -4.33 3.08 8.61
CA SER A 25 -4.59 1.69 8.22
C SER A 25 -4.68 1.54 6.71
N ILE A 26 -5.15 2.55 5.99
CA ILE A 26 -5.17 2.57 4.52
C ILE A 26 -3.74 2.59 3.99
N LEU A 27 -2.87 3.45 4.54
CA LEU A 27 -1.46 3.53 4.17
C LEU A 27 -0.74 2.19 4.37
N LEU A 28 -0.95 1.53 5.50
CA LEU A 28 -0.33 0.23 5.80
C LEU A 28 -0.84 -0.89 4.88
N THR A 29 -2.13 -0.87 4.51
CA THR A 29 -2.66 -1.80 3.51
C THR A 29 -2.08 -1.54 2.12
N LEU A 30 -1.71 -0.30 1.81
CA LEU A 30 -1.11 0.07 0.53
C LEU A 30 0.37 -0.38 0.46
N GLU A 31 1.13 -0.20 1.54
CA GLU A 31 2.51 -0.72 1.65
C GLU A 31 2.57 -2.24 1.54
N SER A 32 1.62 -2.96 2.15
CA SER A 32 1.54 -4.41 2.00
C SER A 32 1.20 -4.86 0.56
N ILE A 33 0.42 -4.10 -0.21
CA ILE A 33 0.22 -4.35 -1.64
C ILE A 33 1.53 -4.17 -2.43
N VAL A 34 2.32 -3.14 -2.11
CA VAL A 34 3.65 -2.93 -2.70
C VAL A 34 4.56 -4.13 -2.42
N LEU A 35 4.60 -4.65 -1.19
CA LEU A 35 5.41 -5.83 -0.85
C LEU A 35 4.94 -7.13 -1.55
N VAL A 36 3.63 -7.34 -1.67
CA VAL A 36 3.08 -8.51 -2.40
C VAL A 36 3.45 -8.44 -3.89
N THR A 37 3.41 -7.24 -4.47
CA THR A 37 3.83 -7.01 -5.86
C THR A 37 5.34 -7.19 -6.04
N LEU A 38 6.14 -6.75 -5.06
CA LEU A 38 7.58 -6.98 -5.03
C LEU A 38 7.92 -8.47 -4.99
N MET A 39 7.22 -9.26 -4.16
CA MET A 39 7.37 -10.73 -4.14
C MET A 39 7.07 -11.36 -5.50
N ALA A 40 6.01 -10.92 -6.18
CA ALA A 40 5.69 -11.39 -7.54
C ALA A 40 6.84 -11.10 -8.52
N LEU A 41 7.48 -9.95 -8.37
CA LEU A 41 8.55 -9.49 -9.26
C LEU A 41 9.87 -10.23 -9.02
N VAL A 42 10.19 -10.51 -7.76
CA VAL A 42 11.34 -11.34 -7.37
C VAL A 42 11.16 -12.78 -7.88
N ILE A 43 9.95 -13.35 -7.80
CA ILE A 43 9.64 -14.68 -8.36
C ILE A 43 9.86 -14.73 -9.88
N ARG A 44 9.72 -13.59 -10.56
CA ARG A 44 9.96 -13.45 -12.01
C ARG A 44 11.42 -13.14 -12.36
N SER A 45 12.32 -13.06 -11.36
CA SER A 45 13.75 -12.75 -11.51
C SER A 45 14.05 -11.33 -12.04
N GLU A 46 13.10 -10.40 -11.97
CA GLU A 46 13.26 -9.02 -12.44
C GLU A 46 13.87 -8.11 -11.35
N MET A 47 15.07 -8.46 -10.87
CA MET A 47 15.68 -7.85 -9.68
C MET A 47 15.93 -6.33 -9.81
N MET A 48 16.36 -5.88 -11.00
CA MET A 48 16.62 -4.45 -11.24
C MET A 48 15.33 -3.63 -11.16
N PHE A 49 14.24 -4.13 -11.75
CA PHE A 49 12.95 -3.46 -11.68
C PHE A 49 12.34 -3.54 -10.28
N SER A 50 12.63 -4.60 -9.51
CA SER A 50 12.18 -4.75 -8.12
C SER A 50 12.69 -3.64 -7.21
N VAL A 51 13.98 -3.29 -7.32
CA VAL A 51 14.59 -2.23 -6.51
C VAL A 51 14.04 -0.86 -6.87
N CYS A 52 13.89 -0.58 -8.18
CA CYS A 52 13.27 0.66 -8.65
C CYS A 52 11.83 0.78 -8.13
N TYR A 53 11.04 -0.29 -8.25
CA TYR A 53 9.66 -0.34 -7.77
C TYR A 53 9.57 -0.09 -6.25
N LEU A 54 10.46 -0.73 -5.46
CA LEU A 54 10.50 -0.52 -4.01
C LEU A 54 10.85 0.92 -3.63
N SER A 55 11.80 1.54 -4.33
CA SER A 55 12.20 2.92 -4.06
C SER A 55 11.06 3.92 -4.33
N VAL A 56 10.35 3.78 -5.46
CA VAL A 56 9.18 4.61 -5.77
C VAL A 56 8.06 4.35 -4.75
N GLY A 57 7.79 3.09 -4.40
CA GLY A 57 6.79 2.73 -3.40
C GLY A 57 7.08 3.34 -2.02
N ALA A 58 8.34 3.36 -1.58
CA ALA A 58 8.75 3.99 -0.33
C ALA A 58 8.59 5.52 -0.36
N CYS A 59 8.86 6.17 -1.50
CA CYS A 59 8.63 7.61 -1.68
C CYS A 59 7.14 7.95 -1.59
N GLU A 60 6.27 7.20 -2.27
CA GLU A 60 4.81 7.38 -2.20
C GLU A 60 4.28 7.20 -0.77
N ALA A 61 4.79 6.19 -0.04
CA ALA A 61 4.43 5.99 1.36
C ALA A 61 4.85 7.17 2.25
N ALA A 62 6.06 7.72 2.05
CA ALA A 62 6.54 8.90 2.78
C ALA A 62 5.70 10.15 2.49
N VAL A 63 5.30 10.37 1.23
CA VAL A 63 4.40 11.46 0.85
C VAL A 63 3.02 11.28 1.48
N GLY A 64 2.46 10.06 1.44
CA GLY A 64 1.19 9.73 2.07
C GLY A 64 1.19 9.99 3.59
N LEU A 65 2.28 9.64 4.28
CA LEU A 65 2.43 9.87 5.71
C LEU A 65 2.56 11.37 6.03
N SER A 66 3.29 12.12 5.19
CA SER A 66 3.44 13.56 5.32
C SER A 66 2.09 14.29 5.20
N CYS A 67 1.27 13.88 4.23
CA CYS A 67 -0.11 14.36 4.08
C CYS A 67 -0.98 13.99 5.27
N LEU A 68 -0.86 12.78 5.81
CA LEU A 68 -1.60 12.36 7.01
C LEU A 68 -1.25 13.25 8.21
N VAL A 69 0.02 13.52 8.45
CA VAL A 69 0.46 14.43 9.52
C VAL A 69 -0.12 15.84 9.31
N GLY A 70 -0.16 16.33 8.06
CA GLY A 70 -0.82 17.59 7.71
C GLY A 70 -2.32 17.59 8.05
N LEU A 71 -3.04 16.53 7.68
CA LEU A 71 -4.47 16.36 7.96
C LEU A 71 -4.75 16.38 9.47
N VAL A 72 -3.93 15.68 10.26
CA VAL A 72 -4.05 15.65 11.72
C VAL A 72 -3.82 17.03 12.32
N ARG A 73 -2.82 17.78 11.83
CA ARG A 73 -2.53 19.13 12.31
C ARG A 73 -3.65 20.13 11.99
N PHE A 74 -4.34 19.98 10.86
CA PHE A 74 -5.37 20.92 10.43
C PHE A 74 -6.77 20.58 10.96
N CYS A 75 -7.17 19.32 10.89
CA CYS A 75 -8.52 18.86 11.22
C CYS A 75 -8.61 18.19 12.61
N GLY A 76 -7.47 17.79 13.20
CA GLY A 76 -7.41 17.12 14.50
C GLY A 76 -7.86 15.65 14.50
N LYS A 77 -8.11 15.08 13.31
CA LYS A 77 -8.75 13.76 13.14
C LYS A 77 -8.14 12.99 11.97
N GLU A 78 -7.95 11.68 12.15
CA GLU A 78 -7.29 10.77 11.20
C GLU A 78 -8.26 10.04 10.25
N TYR A 79 -9.52 10.47 10.18
CA TYR A 79 -10.58 9.77 9.44
C TYR A 79 -10.65 10.26 7.99
N VAL A 80 -10.55 9.33 7.05
CA VAL A 80 -10.91 9.56 5.65
C VAL A 80 -12.19 8.78 5.40
N SER A 81 -13.29 9.51 5.20
CA SER A 81 -14.56 8.95 4.76
C SER A 81 -14.48 8.75 3.25
N MET A 82 -14.15 7.55 2.81
CA MET A 82 -14.12 7.18 1.40
C MET A 82 -15.42 6.42 1.06
N GLY A 83 -16.55 7.09 1.23
CA GLY A 83 -17.88 6.53 1.04
C GLY A 83 -18.99 7.48 1.47
N GLU A 84 -19.39 8.34 0.54
CA GLU A 84 -20.81 8.67 0.28
C GLU A 84 -21.10 8.29 -1.18
#